data_AF-A0A133XJC8-F1
#
_entry.id   AF-A0A133XJC8-F1
#
_cell.length_a   1.000
_cell.length_b   1.000
_cell.length_c   1.000
_cell.angle_alpha   90.00
_cell.angle_beta   90.00
_cell.angle_gamma   90.00
#
_symmetry.space_group_name_H-M   'P 1'
#
loop_
_entity.id
_entity.type
_entity.pdbx_description
1 polymer ?
#
loop_
_entity_poly.entity_id
_entity_poly.type
_entity_poly.pdbx_seq_one_letter_code
_entity_poly.pdbx_strand_id
1 'polypeptide(L)'
;MPEQIIYLHRSAPPKPAAGQPCNGCGVCCALETCPAARLRFWQRKGPCPALEWSAADARYHCGLLLRPAHYFGWLPAAGEARAGKLMQRWIAAGKGCDCSAESAAAD
;
A
#
# COMPACT_ATOMS: atom_id res chain seq x y z
N MET A 1 -2.72 22.40 -5.45
CA MET A 1 -3.10 21.01 -5.08
C MET A 1 -3.61 21.03 -3.65
N PRO A 2 -4.59 20.20 -3.27
CA PRO A 2 -5.10 20.19 -1.91
C PRO A 2 -4.03 19.69 -0.94
N GLU A 3 -3.80 20.44 0.13
CA GLU A 3 -3.01 20.01 1.27
C GLU A 3 -3.83 19.02 2.12
N GLN A 4 -3.17 17.97 2.62
CA GLN A 4 -3.82 16.99 3.48
C GLN A 4 -2.83 16.41 4.49
N ILE A 5 -3.31 16.15 5.70
CA ILE A 5 -2.54 15.53 6.77
C ILE A 5 -2.76 14.03 6.71
N ILE A 6 -1.68 13.26 6.63
CA ILE A 6 -1.68 11.81 6.80
C ILE A 6 -0.89 11.41 8.03
N TYR A 7 -1.31 10.32 8.67
CA TYR A 7 -0.63 9.77 9.82
C TYR A 7 0.12 8.51 9.38
N LEU A 8 1.45 8.58 9.49
CA LEU A 8 2.35 7.45 9.26
C LEU A 8 3.15 7.17 10.52
N HIS A 9 3.60 5.93 10.66
CA HIS A 9 4.49 5.55 11.75
C HIS A 9 5.82 6.29 11.61
N ARG A 10 6.34 6.82 12.72
CA ARG A 10 7.58 7.64 12.72
C ARG A 10 8.79 6.93 12.11
N SER A 11 8.86 5.61 12.32
CA SER A 11 9.95 4.77 11.79
C SER A 11 9.74 4.32 10.34
N ALA A 12 8.66 4.72 9.66
CA ALA A 12 8.43 4.34 8.28
C ALA A 12 9.53 4.93 7.37
N PRO A 13 9.96 4.20 6.33
CA PRO A 13 10.97 4.71 5.42
C PRO A 13 10.41 5.92 4.65
N PRO A 14 11.27 6.89 4.27
CA PRO A 14 10.84 8.02 3.46
C PRO A 14 10.27 7.54 2.13
N LYS A 15 9.37 8.34 1.54
CA LYS A 15 8.83 8.07 0.22
C LYS A 15 9.97 7.92 -0.80
N PRO A 16 9.99 6.84 -1.60
CA PRO A 16 11.01 6.68 -2.61
C PRO A 16 10.82 7.72 -3.73
N ALA A 17 11.91 8.02 -4.43
CA ALA A 17 11.85 8.87 -5.61
C ALA A 17 10.91 8.28 -6.68
N ALA A 18 10.35 9.13 -7.54
CA ALA A 18 9.51 8.68 -8.65
C ALA A 18 10.26 7.63 -9.50
N GLY A 19 9.56 6.57 -9.91
CA GLY A 19 10.13 5.45 -10.66
C GLY A 19 10.90 4.42 -9.83
N GLN A 20 11.26 4.70 -8.57
CA GLN A 20 11.92 3.72 -7.70
C GLN A 20 10.92 2.69 -7.15
N PRO A 21 11.34 1.45 -6.83
CA PRO A 21 10.45 0.42 -6.33
C PRO A 21 9.80 0.83 -5.00
N CYS A 22 8.57 0.36 -4.78
CA CYS A 22 7.89 0.56 -3.50
C CYS A 22 8.72 -0.03 -2.35
N ASN A 23 9.04 0.80 -1.35
CA ASN A 23 9.79 0.43 -0.17
C ASN A 23 8.91 0.23 1.09
N GLY A 24 7.59 0.42 0.97
CA GLY A 24 6.68 0.36 2.11
C GLY A 24 6.62 1.66 2.94
N CYS A 25 6.83 2.83 2.35
CA CYS A 25 6.67 4.13 3.05
C CYS A 25 5.24 4.40 3.54
N GLY A 26 4.22 3.81 2.90
CA GLY A 26 2.82 3.99 3.25
C GLY A 26 2.17 5.28 2.74
N VAL A 27 2.92 6.25 2.19
CA VAL A 27 2.39 7.55 1.73
C VAL A 27 1.24 7.39 0.74
N CYS A 28 1.44 6.73 -0.40
CA CYS A 28 0.37 6.59 -1.41
C CYS A 28 -0.87 5.85 -0.86
N CYS A 29 -0.67 4.81 -0.05
CA CYS A 29 -1.76 4.03 0.54
C CYS A 29 -2.52 4.78 1.64
N ALA A 30 -1.87 5.73 2.33
CA ALA A 30 -2.51 6.58 3.33
C ALA A 30 -3.35 7.69 2.68
N LEU A 31 -2.93 8.19 1.51
CA LEU A 31 -3.64 9.22 0.75
C LEU A 31 -4.85 8.64 0.02
N GLU A 32 -4.68 7.52 -0.69
CA GLU A 32 -5.73 6.91 -1.49
C GLU A 32 -5.58 5.40 -1.65
N THR A 33 -6.69 4.76 -2.03
CA THR A 33 -6.72 3.34 -2.37
C THR A 33 -6.33 3.13 -3.83
N CYS A 34 -5.50 2.12 -4.10
CA CYS A 34 -5.19 1.67 -5.46
C CYS A 34 -6.43 1.07 -6.16
N PRO A 35 -6.43 0.87 -7.50
CA PRO A 35 -7.57 0.29 -8.21
C PRO A 35 -8.10 -1.04 -7.63
N ALA A 36 -7.19 -1.89 -7.15
CA ALA A 36 -7.57 -3.15 -6.49
C ALA A 36 -8.29 -2.93 -5.15
N ALA A 37 -7.77 -2.03 -4.31
CA ALA A 37 -8.38 -1.68 -3.04
C ALA A 37 -9.74 -0.96 -3.24
N ARG A 38 -9.87 -0.14 -4.28
CA ARG A 38 -11.16 0.47 -4.67
C ARG A 38 -12.20 -0.58 -4.99
N LEU A 39 -11.83 -1.58 -5.78
CA LEU A 39 -12.73 -2.69 -6.12
C LEU A 39 -13.07 -3.53 -4.89
N ARG A 40 -12.08 -3.78 -4.02
CA ARG A 40 -12.27 -4.64 -2.85
C ARG A 40 -13.07 -3.98 -1.74
N PHE A 41 -12.79 -2.71 -1.43
CA PHE A 41 -13.33 -2.02 -0.27
C PHE A 41 -14.39 -0.97 -0.62
N TRP A 42 -14.67 -0.73 -1.90
CA TRP A 42 -15.54 0.36 -2.38
C TRP A 42 -15.18 1.73 -1.79
N GLN A 43 -13.91 1.94 -1.47
CA GLN A 43 -13.36 3.15 -0.89
C GLN A 43 -12.37 3.75 -1.88
N ARG A 44 -12.39 5.08 -2.09
CA ARG A 44 -11.43 5.78 -2.97
C ARG A 44 -10.34 6.54 -2.20
N LYS A 45 -10.72 7.18 -1.11
CA LYS A 45 -9.81 7.99 -0.26
C LYS A 45 -9.16 7.11 0.80
N GLY A 46 -7.94 7.44 1.21
CA GLY A 46 -7.22 6.68 2.22
C GLY A 46 -7.65 6.99 3.66
N PRO A 47 -7.07 6.28 4.64
CA PRO A 47 -6.07 5.23 4.45
C PRO A 47 -6.68 3.93 3.90
N CYS A 48 -5.91 3.18 3.12
CA CYS A 48 -6.31 1.88 2.60
C CYS A 48 -6.53 0.88 3.75
N PRO A 49 -7.68 0.16 3.80
CA PRO A 49 -7.93 -0.86 4.84
C PRO A 49 -6.92 -2.03 4.85
N ALA A 50 -6.14 -2.19 3.77
CA ALA A 50 -5.08 -3.19 3.67
C ALA A 50 -3.66 -2.62 3.91
N LEU A 51 -3.54 -1.41 4.45
CA LEU A 51 -2.26 -0.83 4.84
C LEU A 51 -1.88 -1.35 6.23
N GLU A 52 -0.87 -2.22 6.29
CA GLU A 52 -0.47 -2.89 7.53
C GLU A 52 0.93 -2.43 7.96
N TRP A 53 1.10 -2.03 9.23
CA TRP A 53 2.43 -1.70 9.76
C TRP A 53 3.16 -2.98 10.20
N SER A 54 4.38 -3.18 9.70
CA SER A 54 5.30 -4.21 10.19
C SER A 54 6.33 -3.58 11.10
N ALA A 55 6.21 -3.83 12.41
CA ALA A 55 7.22 -3.41 13.38
C ALA A 55 8.57 -4.12 13.17
N ALA A 56 8.55 -5.37 12.71
CA ALA A 56 9.75 -6.17 12.47
C ALA A 56 10.60 -5.62 11.31
N ASP A 57 9.95 -5.16 10.23
CA ASP A 57 10.63 -4.59 9.07
C ASP A 57 10.73 -3.06 9.09
N ALA A 58 10.15 -2.42 10.12
CA ALA A 58 9.97 -0.97 10.22
C ALA A 58 9.39 -0.34 8.93
N ARG A 59 8.41 -0.99 8.30
CA ARG A 59 7.77 -0.50 7.07
C ARG A 59 6.33 -0.96 6.96
N TYR A 60 5.59 -0.34 6.06
CA TYR A 60 4.25 -0.78 5.71
C TYR A 60 4.26 -1.90 4.67
N HIS A 61 3.34 -2.84 4.86
CA HIS A 61 3.04 -3.92 3.93
C HIS A 61 1.64 -3.73 3.34
N CYS A 62 1.44 -4.23 2.12
CA CYS A 62 0.12 -4.30 1.51
C CYS A 62 -0.51 -5.65 1.81
N GLY A 63 -1.56 -5.66 2.63
CA GLY A 63 -2.32 -6.85 2.99
C GLY A 63 -2.93 -7.55 1.78
N LEU A 64 -3.33 -6.83 0.73
CA LEU A 64 -3.82 -7.44 -0.53
C LEU A 64 -2.73 -8.22 -1.29
N LEU A 65 -1.45 -7.95 -1.03
CA LEU A 65 -0.32 -8.67 -1.62
C LEU A 65 0.13 -9.82 -0.74
N LEU A 66 0.28 -9.56 0.56
CA LEU A 66 0.87 -10.53 1.49
C LEU A 66 -0.14 -11.55 2.03
N ARG A 67 -1.38 -11.12 2.25
CA ARG A 67 -2.43 -11.94 2.85
C ARG A 67 -3.75 -11.86 2.06
N PRO A 68 -3.76 -12.10 0.74
CA PRO A 68 -4.99 -11.94 -0.04
C PRO A 68 -6.12 -12.87 0.44
N ALA A 69 -5.85 -14.03 1.04
CA ALA A 69 -6.92 -14.88 1.58
C ALA A 69 -7.67 -14.20 2.75
N HIS A 70 -6.96 -13.42 3.58
CA HIS A 70 -7.57 -12.65 4.66
C HIS A 70 -8.57 -11.61 4.13
N TYR A 71 -8.25 -10.97 3.00
CA TYR A 71 -9.10 -9.95 2.40
C TYR A 71 -10.14 -10.54 1.44
N PHE A 72 -9.86 -11.65 0.77
CA PHE A 72 -10.77 -12.31 -0.16
C PHE A 72 -11.21 -13.65 0.44
N GLY A 73 -12.28 -13.65 1.25
CA GLY A 73 -12.70 -14.84 2.01
C GLY A 73 -13.13 -16.07 1.17
N TRP A 74 -13.28 -15.92 -0.15
CA TRP A 74 -13.52 -17.03 -1.07
C TRP A 74 -12.22 -17.65 -1.62
N LEU A 75 -11.07 -17.00 -1.40
CA LEU A 75 -9.79 -17.44 -1.93
C LEU A 75 -9.20 -18.53 -1.04
N PRO A 76 -8.93 -19.74 -1.57
CA PRO A 76 -8.31 -20.81 -0.80
C PRO A 76 -6.86 -20.46 -0.45
N ALA A 77 -6.40 -20.86 0.74
CA ALA A 77 -5.04 -20.60 1.23
C ALA A 77 -3.95 -21.11 0.26
N ALA A 78 -4.19 -22.24 -0.42
CA ALA A 78 -3.27 -22.79 -1.42
C ALA A 78 -3.03 -21.86 -2.63
N GLY A 79 -3.97 -20.94 -2.90
CA GLY A 79 -3.88 -19.95 -3.98
C GLY A 79 -3.26 -18.61 -3.56
N GLU A 80 -2.98 -18.40 -2.28
CA GLU A 80 -2.62 -17.09 -1.71
C GLU A 80 -1.38 -16.49 -2.36
N ALA A 81 -0.30 -17.26 -2.47
CA ALA A 81 0.94 -16.79 -3.08
C ALA A 81 0.77 -16.41 -4.57
N ARG A 82 -0.08 -17.14 -5.30
CA ARG A 82 -0.36 -16.81 -6.72
C ARG A 82 -1.22 -15.56 -6.83
N ALA A 83 -2.25 -15.44 -6.00
CA ALA A 83 -3.10 -14.25 -5.94
C ALA A 83 -2.28 -13.00 -5.58
N GLY A 84 -1.36 -13.11 -4.62
CA GLY A 84 -0.45 -12.02 -4.25
C GLY A 84 0.41 -11.55 -5.42
N LYS A 85 0.99 -12.48 -6.20
CA LYS A 85 1.77 -12.15 -7.41
C LYS A 85 0.91 -11.51 -8.50
N LEU A 86 -0.31 -12.00 -8.73
CA LEU A 86 -1.24 -11.40 -9.70
C LEU A 86 -1.63 -9.98 -9.27
N MET A 87 -1.92 -9.79 -7.99
CA MET A 87 -2.22 -8.49 -7.42
C MET A 87 -1.05 -7.53 -7.55
N GLN A 88 0.18 -8.00 -7.25
CA GLN A 88 1.41 -7.22 -7.40
C GLN A 88 1.57 -6.75 -8.85
N ARG A 89 1.32 -7.64 -9.82
CA ARG A 89 1.37 -7.30 -11.24
C ARG A 89 0.29 -6.30 -11.64
N TRP A 90 -0.91 -6.43 -11.08
CA TRP A 90 -2.04 -5.56 -11.42
C TRP A 90 -1.86 -4.13 -10.94
N ILE A 91 -1.32 -3.94 -9.73
CA ILE A 91 -1.09 -2.60 -9.15
C ILE A 91 0.35 -2.10 -9.36
N ALA A 92 1.16 -2.83 -10.13
CA ALA A 92 2.58 -2.55 -10.38
C ALA A 92 3.42 -2.33 -9.09
N ALA A 93 3.04 -2.94 -7.97
CA ALA A 93 3.73 -2.76 -6.70
C ALA A 93 5.18 -3.28 -6.79
N GLY A 94 6.14 -2.41 -6.45
CA GLY A 94 7.56 -2.71 -6.54
C GLY A 94 8.16 -2.56 -7.95
N LYS A 95 7.41 -2.06 -8.94
CA LYS A 95 7.94 -1.74 -10.28
C LYS A 95 8.38 -0.28 -10.41
N GLY A 96 7.65 0.64 -9.81
CA GLY A 96 8.00 2.06 -9.76
C GLY A 96 6.97 2.85 -8.97
N CYS A 97 7.41 3.89 -8.27
CA CYS A 97 6.54 4.84 -7.58
C CYS A 97 6.00 5.85 -8.59
N ASP A 98 4.68 5.88 -8.76
CA ASP A 98 3.92 6.83 -9.59
C ASP A 98 3.29 7.97 -8.77
N CYS A 99 3.39 7.91 -7.45
CA CYS A 99 2.85 8.91 -6.55
C CYS A 99 3.66 10.22 -6.64
N SER A 100 3.00 11.31 -7.03
CA SER A 100 3.56 12.66 -7.12
C SER A 100 3.51 13.44 -5.79
N ALA A 101 2.89 12.88 -4.75
CA ALA A 101 2.80 13.56 -3.46
C ALA A 101 4.19 13.71 -2.84
N GLU A 102 4.46 14.91 -2.35
CA GLU A 102 5.60 15.23 -1.51
C GLU A 102 5.14 15.19 -0.05
N SER A 103 5.88 14.48 0.80
CA SER A 103 5.59 14.37 2.23
C SER A 103 6.71 15.02 3.01
N ALA A 104 6.40 16.10 3.73
CA ALA A 104 7.27 16.63 4.77
C ALA A 104 6.85 16.03 6.12
N ALA A 105 7.82 15.71 6.97
CA ALA A 105 7.52 15.44 8.37
C ALA A 105 7.11 16.76 9.04
N ALA A 106 6.11 16.72 9.92
CA ALA A 106 5.86 17.86 10.80
C ALA A 106 6.97 17.89 11.87
N ASP A 107 7.68 19.01 11.94
CA ASP A 107 8.73 19.29 12.93
C ASP A 107 8.16 19.47 14.35
#